data_AF-A0A317VRI3-F1
#
_entry.id   AF-A0A317VRI3-F1
#
_cell.length_a   1.000
_cell.length_b   1.000
_cell.length_c   1.000
_cell.angle_alpha   90.00
_cell.angle_beta   90.00
_cell.angle_gamma   90.00
#
_symmetry.space_group_name_H-M   'P 1'
#
loop_
_entity.id
_entity.type
_entity.pdbx_description
1 polymer ?
#
loop_
_entity_poly.entity_id
_entity_poly.type
_entity_poly.pdbx_seq_one_letter_code
_entity_poly.pdbx_strand_id
1 'polypeptide(L)'
;MSVSRAKLTENSEYFRAMLQGNKWAESKSDAISLKDDHITAMEILLRGLHDTLDNMDKSAVAIEDIWYLVLAHDKYQIDRKLYSKWVGSWGKIELAKERNKGNDNDYDLERKILSPAFAFDCPQLFQHATKTLVYNSPGPITEINPTSIRQMHLPSRVPQQLNAARGRLRTILHSGLFERLGTLVACGTCGCKELTVFEYLRELRRINVWPLEDSMKKTSIDDILVRLNGFSQSRMRKRVDSAAGEPKHCMSCNINWDATVRSVNDRVRNYFGGLCLDCMDKTKNLRLHGSHDDDYWHYWERYQSYDSKCRISHGEPTWYFSFMGRREKAGLVSDFDV
;
A
#
# COMPACT_ATOMS: atom_id res chain seq x y z
N MET A 1 -31.15 -10.12 -17.13
CA MET A 1 -30.77 -11.33 -16.38
C MET A 1 -31.99 -11.86 -15.67
N SER A 2 -32.23 -13.18 -15.67
CA SER A 2 -33.25 -13.81 -14.83
C SER A 2 -32.67 -14.14 -13.45
N VAL A 3 -33.33 -13.71 -12.39
CA VAL A 3 -32.91 -13.94 -10.99
C VAL A 3 -33.68 -15.14 -10.43
N SER A 4 -32.96 -16.13 -9.91
CA SER A 4 -33.49 -17.33 -9.28
C SER A 4 -33.67 -17.13 -7.78
N ARG A 5 -34.91 -17.27 -7.31
CA ARG A 5 -35.24 -17.27 -5.88
C ARG A 5 -34.42 -18.30 -5.10
N ALA A 6 -34.24 -19.49 -5.65
CA ALA A 6 -33.47 -20.55 -4.99
C ALA A 6 -32.03 -20.11 -4.71
N LYS A 7 -31.34 -19.56 -5.71
CA LYS A 7 -29.96 -19.06 -5.59
C LYS A 7 -29.83 -17.95 -4.55
N LEU A 8 -30.79 -17.02 -4.50
CA LEU A 8 -30.82 -15.97 -3.48
C LEU A 8 -30.93 -16.56 -2.06
N THR A 9 -31.87 -17.49 -1.84
CA THR A 9 -32.11 -18.05 -0.50
C THR A 9 -31.02 -19.02 -0.03
N GLU A 10 -30.30 -19.64 -0.97
CA GLU A 10 -29.16 -20.49 -0.69
C GLU A 10 -27.97 -19.66 -0.17
N ASN A 11 -27.71 -18.50 -0.77
CA ASN A 11 -26.49 -17.72 -0.57
C ASN A 11 -26.63 -16.49 0.35
N SER A 12 -27.84 -16.19 0.84
CA SER A 12 -28.08 -15.03 1.70
C SER A 12 -29.15 -15.32 2.74
N GLU A 13 -28.81 -15.14 4.02
CA GLU A 13 -29.79 -15.25 5.11
C GLU A 13 -30.86 -14.16 5.04
N TYR A 14 -30.49 -12.96 4.60
CA TYR A 14 -31.43 -11.87 4.35
C TYR A 14 -32.51 -12.29 3.35
N PHE A 15 -32.10 -12.73 2.16
CA PHE A 15 -33.05 -13.16 1.13
C PHE A 15 -33.79 -14.42 1.54
N ARG A 16 -33.16 -15.33 2.29
CA ARG A 16 -33.84 -16.49 2.89
C ARG A 16 -34.97 -16.06 3.81
N ALA A 17 -34.73 -15.15 4.75
CA ALA A 17 -35.74 -14.68 5.70
C ALA A 17 -36.89 -13.92 5.01
N MET A 18 -36.59 -13.16 3.96
CA MET A 18 -37.58 -12.39 3.21
C MET A 18 -38.42 -13.26 2.25
N LEU A 19 -37.78 -14.21 1.57
CA LEU A 19 -38.40 -14.99 0.48
C LEU A 19 -38.91 -16.37 0.92
N GLN A 20 -38.44 -16.89 2.07
CA GLN A 20 -38.93 -18.14 2.65
C GLN A 20 -39.87 -17.86 3.83
N GLY A 21 -41.06 -18.46 3.79
CA GLY A 21 -42.11 -18.32 4.80
C GLY A 21 -43.27 -17.44 4.33
N ASN A 22 -44.37 -17.43 5.08
CA ASN A 22 -45.59 -16.66 4.73
C ASN A 22 -45.70 -15.32 5.47
N LYS A 23 -44.58 -14.80 6.00
CA LYS A 23 -44.58 -13.62 6.88
C LYS A 23 -44.48 -12.29 6.12
N TRP A 24 -43.87 -12.29 4.93
CA TRP A 24 -43.60 -11.10 4.13
C TRP A 24 -44.40 -11.12 2.84
N ALA A 25 -44.81 -9.96 2.32
CA ALA A 25 -45.56 -9.88 1.06
C ALA A 25 -44.71 -10.39 -0.12
N GLU A 26 -43.41 -10.11 -0.05
CA GLU A 26 -42.36 -10.51 -0.98
C GLU A 26 -42.28 -12.03 -1.16
N SER A 27 -42.61 -12.80 -0.12
CA SER A 27 -42.62 -14.27 -0.20
C SER A 27 -43.63 -14.82 -1.21
N LYS A 28 -44.72 -14.09 -1.46
CA LYS A 28 -45.80 -14.46 -2.38
C LYS A 28 -45.69 -13.77 -3.74
N SER A 29 -44.69 -12.91 -3.93
CA SER A 29 -44.51 -12.11 -5.13
C SER A 29 -43.32 -12.59 -5.95
N ASP A 30 -43.47 -12.63 -7.28
CA ASP A 30 -42.34 -12.88 -8.20
C ASP A 30 -41.49 -11.63 -8.45
N ALA A 31 -41.90 -10.48 -7.90
CA ALA A 31 -41.18 -9.22 -7.97
C ALA A 31 -40.95 -8.63 -6.57
N ILE A 32 -39.73 -8.16 -6.32
CA ILE A 32 -39.35 -7.41 -5.12
C ILE A 32 -38.74 -6.07 -5.54
N SER A 33 -38.99 -5.02 -4.77
CA SER A 33 -38.43 -3.69 -5.01
C SER A 33 -37.39 -3.35 -3.95
N LEU A 34 -36.17 -3.05 -4.39
CA LEU A 34 -35.04 -2.66 -3.54
C LEU A 34 -34.75 -1.18 -3.81
N LYS A 35 -35.24 -0.29 -2.95
CA LYS A 35 -35.33 1.16 -3.24
C LYS A 35 -34.05 1.94 -2.96
N ASP A 36 -33.21 1.46 -2.06
CA ASP A 36 -32.03 2.19 -1.55
C ASP A 36 -30.71 1.58 -2.02
N ASP A 37 -30.75 0.74 -3.05
CA ASP A 37 -29.61 -0.04 -3.50
C ASP A 37 -29.04 0.47 -4.82
N HIS A 38 -27.70 0.49 -4.90
CA HIS A 38 -27.02 0.96 -6.09
C HIS A 38 -27.17 -0.05 -7.23
N ILE A 39 -27.75 0.38 -8.36
CA ILE A 39 -28.19 -0.50 -9.45
C ILE A 39 -27.03 -1.36 -9.97
N THR A 40 -25.89 -0.76 -10.33
CA THR A 40 -24.75 -1.51 -10.88
C THR A 40 -24.15 -2.49 -9.87
N ALA A 41 -24.11 -2.11 -8.59
CA ALA A 41 -23.59 -2.97 -7.53
C ALA A 41 -24.51 -4.17 -7.30
N MET A 42 -25.82 -3.95 -7.32
CA MET A 42 -26.81 -5.01 -7.26
C MET A 42 -26.75 -5.91 -8.49
N GLU A 43 -26.53 -5.36 -9.68
CA GLU A 43 -26.31 -6.17 -10.86
C GLU A 43 -25.11 -7.08 -10.63
N ILE A 44 -23.93 -6.55 -10.28
CA ILE A 44 -22.71 -7.33 -10.01
C ILE A 44 -22.98 -8.43 -8.97
N LEU A 45 -23.58 -8.07 -7.84
CA LEU A 45 -23.96 -9.00 -6.77
C LEU A 45 -24.81 -10.13 -7.33
N LEU A 46 -25.92 -9.82 -8.01
CA LEU A 46 -26.83 -10.81 -8.55
C LEU A 46 -26.16 -11.68 -9.62
N ARG A 47 -25.32 -11.10 -10.50
CA ARG A 47 -24.58 -11.88 -11.49
C ARG A 47 -23.64 -12.90 -10.84
N GLY A 48 -22.99 -12.51 -9.73
CA GLY A 48 -22.10 -13.39 -8.98
C GLY A 48 -22.84 -14.59 -8.39
N LEU A 49 -24.04 -14.38 -7.82
CA LEU A 49 -24.87 -15.45 -7.29
C LEU A 49 -25.42 -16.41 -8.37
N HIS A 50 -25.42 -15.97 -9.64
CA HIS A 50 -25.96 -16.70 -10.77
C HIS A 50 -24.89 -17.15 -11.76
N ASP A 51 -23.61 -17.14 -11.36
CA ASP A 51 -22.49 -17.61 -12.19
C ASP A 51 -22.41 -16.94 -13.58
N THR A 52 -22.89 -15.70 -13.69
CA THR A 52 -22.94 -14.91 -14.95
C THR A 52 -22.16 -13.60 -14.86
N LEU A 53 -21.35 -13.46 -13.81
CA LEU A 53 -20.56 -12.27 -13.53
C LEU A 53 -19.45 -12.03 -14.57
N ASP A 54 -18.91 -13.08 -15.17
CA ASP A 54 -17.90 -12.96 -16.23
C ASP A 54 -18.46 -12.45 -17.56
N ASN A 55 -19.79 -12.48 -17.76
CA ASN A 55 -20.44 -11.91 -18.93
C ASN A 55 -20.58 -10.38 -18.84
N MET A 56 -20.26 -9.79 -17.68
CA MET A 56 -20.30 -8.34 -17.50
C MET A 56 -19.05 -7.69 -18.05
N ASP A 57 -19.22 -6.59 -18.78
CA ASP A 57 -18.11 -5.76 -19.19
C ASP A 57 -17.50 -5.05 -17.97
N LYS A 58 -16.34 -5.55 -17.53
CA LYS A 58 -15.57 -4.98 -16.41
C LYS A 58 -15.14 -3.54 -16.70
N SER A 59 -15.01 -3.14 -17.97
CA SER A 59 -14.57 -1.80 -18.33
C SER A 59 -15.65 -0.73 -18.09
N ALA A 60 -16.92 -1.11 -18.06
CA ALA A 60 -18.06 -0.23 -17.79
C ALA A 60 -18.31 0.01 -16.28
N VAL A 61 -17.65 -0.75 -15.41
CA VAL A 61 -17.84 -0.68 -13.94
C VAL A 61 -16.89 0.34 -13.34
N ALA A 62 -17.45 1.37 -12.70
CA ALA A 62 -16.71 2.41 -12.01
C ALA A 62 -16.25 1.96 -10.63
N ILE A 63 -15.24 2.65 -10.08
CA ILE A 63 -14.73 2.35 -8.73
C ILE A 63 -15.82 2.56 -7.67
N GLU A 64 -16.68 3.57 -7.86
CA GLU A 64 -17.81 3.84 -6.99
C GLU A 64 -18.78 2.64 -6.90
N ASP A 65 -19.02 1.94 -8.01
CA ASP A 65 -19.86 0.73 -8.04
C ASP A 65 -19.30 -0.37 -7.12
N ILE A 66 -17.98 -0.50 -7.06
CA ILE A 66 -17.32 -1.50 -6.22
C ILE A 66 -17.40 -1.14 -4.74
N TRP A 67 -17.41 0.15 -4.39
CA TRP A 67 -17.67 0.58 -3.01
C TRP A 67 -19.10 0.26 -2.60
N TYR A 68 -20.10 0.56 -3.44
CA TYR A 68 -21.48 0.14 -3.16
C TYR A 68 -21.64 -1.38 -3.13
N LEU A 69 -20.83 -2.14 -3.89
CA LEU A 69 -20.83 -3.59 -3.82
C LEU A 69 -20.37 -4.09 -2.43
N VAL A 70 -19.37 -3.44 -1.80
CA VAL A 70 -18.98 -3.75 -0.42
C VAL A 70 -20.18 -3.63 0.52
N LEU A 71 -20.96 -2.54 0.41
CA LEU A 71 -22.17 -2.33 1.20
C LEU A 71 -23.26 -3.35 0.93
N ALA A 72 -23.48 -3.70 -0.33
CA ALA A 72 -24.47 -4.70 -0.70
C ALA A 72 -24.12 -6.05 -0.05
N HIS A 73 -22.84 -6.43 -0.04
CA HIS A 73 -22.39 -7.63 0.64
C HIS A 73 -22.70 -7.62 2.15
N ASP A 74 -22.49 -6.48 2.82
CA ASP A 74 -22.77 -6.36 4.26
C ASP A 74 -24.28 -6.37 4.53
N LYS A 75 -25.05 -5.60 3.76
CA LYS A 75 -26.51 -5.49 3.88
C LYS A 75 -27.21 -6.83 3.67
N TYR A 76 -26.78 -7.58 2.65
CA TYR A 76 -27.41 -8.85 2.28
C TYR A 76 -26.71 -10.08 2.85
N GLN A 77 -25.65 -9.91 3.64
CA GLN A 77 -24.91 -10.99 4.31
C GLN A 77 -24.44 -12.07 3.32
N ILE A 78 -23.86 -11.64 2.19
CA ILE A 78 -23.35 -12.53 1.15
C ILE A 78 -21.83 -12.63 1.28
N ASP A 79 -21.27 -13.84 1.15
CA ASP A 79 -19.82 -14.04 1.19
C ASP A 79 -19.12 -13.32 0.01
N ARG A 80 -18.18 -12.44 0.35
CA ARG A 80 -17.38 -11.65 -0.59
C ARG A 80 -16.36 -12.49 -1.34
N LYS A 81 -15.96 -13.64 -0.80
CA LYS A 81 -14.92 -14.50 -1.40
C LYS A 81 -15.24 -14.91 -2.84
N LEU A 82 -16.53 -15.08 -3.16
CA LEU A 82 -17.01 -15.41 -4.49
C LEU A 82 -16.60 -14.34 -5.55
N TYR A 83 -16.37 -13.10 -5.13
CA TYR A 83 -16.13 -11.96 -6.00
C TYR A 83 -14.64 -11.57 -6.07
N SER A 84 -13.80 -12.10 -5.18
CA SER A 84 -12.37 -11.75 -5.08
C SER A 84 -11.64 -11.84 -6.42
N LYS A 85 -11.78 -12.96 -7.15
CA LYS A 85 -11.13 -13.16 -8.45
C LYS A 85 -11.61 -12.15 -9.50
N TRP A 86 -12.90 -11.86 -9.52
CA TRP A 86 -13.49 -10.93 -10.48
C TRP A 86 -13.06 -9.49 -10.18
N VAL A 87 -13.17 -9.06 -8.92
CA VAL A 87 -12.74 -7.72 -8.47
C VAL A 87 -11.24 -7.53 -8.68
N GLY A 88 -10.42 -8.55 -8.41
CA GLY A 88 -9.00 -8.51 -8.70
C GLY A 88 -8.69 -8.34 -10.19
N SER A 89 -9.51 -8.93 -11.06
CA SER A 89 -9.38 -8.79 -12.52
C SER A 89 -9.87 -7.42 -13.01
N TRP A 90 -10.99 -6.94 -12.48
CA TRP A 90 -11.50 -5.59 -12.71
C TRP A 90 -10.48 -4.52 -12.30
N GLY A 91 -9.90 -4.64 -11.10
CA GLY A 91 -8.93 -3.66 -10.59
C GLY A 91 -7.66 -3.56 -11.44
N LYS A 92 -7.22 -4.67 -12.06
CA LYS A 92 -6.10 -4.64 -13.04
C LYS A 92 -6.44 -3.83 -14.30
N ILE A 93 -7.67 -3.98 -14.79
CA ILE A 93 -8.16 -3.22 -15.94
C ILE A 93 -8.23 -1.73 -15.58
N GLU A 94 -8.77 -1.41 -14.39
CA GLU A 94 -8.89 -0.03 -13.94
C GLU A 94 -7.53 0.66 -13.75
N LEU A 95 -6.55 -0.05 -13.16
CA LEU A 95 -5.16 0.39 -13.07
C LEU A 95 -4.52 0.64 -14.45
N ALA A 96 -4.82 -0.20 -15.44
CA ALA A 96 -4.30 -0.03 -16.79
C ALA A 96 -4.91 1.19 -17.50
N LYS A 97 -6.20 1.48 -17.28
CA LYS A 97 -6.87 2.66 -17.85
C LYS A 97 -6.24 3.96 -17.37
N GLU A 98 -5.99 4.10 -16.07
CA GLU A 98 -5.42 5.34 -15.51
C GLU A 98 -3.99 5.57 -15.99
N ARG A 99 -3.16 4.52 -16.07
CA ARG A 99 -1.80 4.63 -16.64
C ARG A 99 -1.81 5.16 -18.08
N ASN A 100 -2.79 4.77 -18.88
CA ASN A 100 -2.92 5.22 -20.26
C ASN A 100 -3.35 6.68 -20.39
N LYS A 101 -3.89 7.31 -19.33
CA LYS A 101 -4.26 8.73 -19.32
C LYS A 101 -3.07 9.68 -19.15
N GLY A 102 -1.87 9.16 -18.88
CA GLY A 102 -0.62 9.95 -18.79
C GLY A 102 -0.55 10.88 -17.56
N ASN A 103 -1.44 10.72 -16.59
CA ASN A 103 -1.41 11.46 -15.33
C ASN A 103 -0.53 10.70 -14.32
N ASP A 104 0.79 10.73 -14.54
CA ASP A 104 1.77 9.89 -13.83
C ASP A 104 1.90 10.18 -12.32
N ASN A 105 1.29 11.26 -11.81
CA ASN A 105 1.45 11.72 -10.43
C ASN A 105 0.20 11.62 -9.56
N ASP A 106 -0.90 11.06 -10.06
CA ASP A 106 -2.12 10.92 -9.28
C ASP A 106 -2.22 9.51 -8.67
N TYR A 107 -2.05 9.43 -7.35
CA TYR A 107 -2.22 8.21 -6.56
C TYR A 107 -3.63 8.10 -5.92
N ASP A 108 -4.57 8.98 -6.31
CA ASP A 108 -5.95 8.92 -5.84
C ASP A 108 -6.66 7.63 -6.25
N LEU A 109 -6.27 7.04 -7.38
CA LEU A 109 -6.78 5.73 -7.80
C LEU A 109 -6.47 4.67 -6.73
N GLU A 110 -5.21 4.55 -6.31
CA GLU A 110 -4.82 3.59 -5.29
C GLU A 110 -5.49 3.88 -3.96
N ARG A 111 -5.71 5.15 -3.61
CA ARG A 111 -6.47 5.53 -2.41
C ARG A 111 -7.94 5.09 -2.48
N LYS A 112 -8.55 5.10 -3.67
CA LYS A 112 -9.92 4.64 -3.91
C LYS A 112 -10.02 3.11 -3.98
N ILE A 113 -9.02 2.44 -4.56
CA ILE A 113 -8.99 0.97 -4.71
C ILE A 113 -8.64 0.26 -3.40
N LEU A 114 -7.90 0.91 -2.50
CA LEU A 114 -7.37 0.28 -1.29
C LEU A 114 -8.44 -0.41 -0.43
N SER A 115 -9.59 0.25 -0.22
CA SER A 115 -10.70 -0.30 0.57
C SER A 115 -11.37 -1.50 -0.10
N PRO A 116 -11.82 -1.42 -1.37
CA PRO A 116 -12.27 -2.58 -2.13
C PRO A 116 -11.29 -3.76 -2.16
N ALA A 117 -10.00 -3.50 -2.38
CA ALA A 117 -8.99 -4.54 -2.45
C ALA A 117 -8.83 -5.29 -1.11
N PHE A 118 -8.99 -4.58 0.01
CA PHE A 118 -9.05 -5.18 1.33
C PHE A 118 -10.35 -5.95 1.54
N ALA A 119 -11.50 -5.32 1.23
CA ALA A 119 -12.84 -5.86 1.47
C ALA A 119 -13.13 -7.16 0.72
N PHE A 120 -12.63 -7.29 -0.52
CA PHE A 120 -12.77 -8.47 -1.37
C PHE A 120 -11.59 -9.44 -1.30
N ASP A 121 -10.67 -9.24 -0.36
CA ASP A 121 -9.53 -10.13 -0.14
C ASP A 121 -8.66 -10.33 -1.42
N CYS A 122 -8.31 -9.22 -2.08
CA CYS A 122 -7.56 -9.19 -3.34
C CYS A 122 -6.07 -8.89 -3.09
N PRO A 123 -5.22 -9.91 -2.83
CA PRO A 123 -3.89 -9.68 -2.27
C PRO A 123 -2.93 -8.95 -3.22
N GLN A 124 -2.95 -9.23 -4.52
CA GLN A 124 -2.09 -8.53 -5.49
C GLN A 124 -2.49 -7.07 -5.66
N LEU A 125 -3.80 -6.79 -5.72
CA LEU A 125 -4.32 -5.44 -5.87
C LEU A 125 -4.01 -4.60 -4.62
N PHE A 126 -4.19 -5.20 -3.45
CA PHE A 126 -3.89 -4.56 -2.17
C PHE A 126 -2.39 -4.31 -2.00
N GLN A 127 -1.53 -5.28 -2.31
CA GLN A 127 -0.08 -5.12 -2.28
C GLN A 127 0.38 -4.00 -3.21
N HIS A 128 -0.15 -3.95 -4.43
CA HIS A 128 0.17 -2.90 -5.39
C HIS A 128 -0.23 -1.52 -4.86
N ALA A 129 -1.50 -1.33 -4.48
CA ALA A 129 -2.00 -0.06 -3.99
C ALA A 129 -1.20 0.44 -2.78
N THR A 130 -0.97 -0.42 -1.80
CA THR A 130 -0.22 -0.07 -0.59
C THR A 130 1.24 0.27 -0.86
N LYS A 131 1.91 -0.43 -1.78
CA LYS A 131 3.26 -0.09 -2.21
C LYS A 131 3.27 1.29 -2.86
N THR A 132 2.42 1.50 -3.86
CA THR A 132 2.36 2.78 -4.60
C THR A 132 2.13 3.95 -3.65
N LEU A 133 1.20 3.84 -2.70
CA LEU A 133 0.93 4.90 -1.73
C LEU A 133 2.11 5.21 -0.81
N VAL A 134 2.82 4.19 -0.33
CA VAL A 134 3.99 4.39 0.56
C VAL A 134 5.12 5.16 -0.13
N TYR A 135 5.34 4.92 -1.43
CA TYR A 135 6.40 5.58 -2.18
C TYR A 135 5.98 6.94 -2.74
N ASN A 136 4.73 7.09 -3.19
CA ASN A 136 4.28 8.26 -3.95
C ASN A 136 3.50 9.31 -3.15
N SER A 137 2.95 8.98 -1.97
CA SER A 137 2.20 9.96 -1.19
C SER A 137 3.13 10.94 -0.43
N PRO A 138 3.07 12.26 -0.69
CA PRO A 138 3.81 13.28 0.06
C PRO A 138 3.21 13.52 1.45
N GLY A 139 1.89 13.44 1.58
CA GLY A 139 1.12 13.67 2.81
C GLY A 139 0.67 12.39 3.52
N PRO A 140 -0.03 12.47 4.66
CA PRO A 140 -0.60 11.30 5.34
C PRO A 140 -1.35 10.37 4.38
N ILE A 141 -1.05 9.07 4.45
CA ILE A 141 -1.71 8.07 3.60
C ILE A 141 -3.06 7.72 4.23
N THR A 142 -4.14 7.97 3.49
CA THR A 142 -5.53 7.62 3.83
C THR A 142 -6.28 7.14 2.59
N GLU A 143 -7.35 6.39 2.78
CA GLU A 143 -8.29 6.06 1.72
C GLU A 143 -9.05 7.29 1.21
N ILE A 144 -9.60 7.17 0.00
CA ILE A 144 -10.62 8.07 -0.53
C ILE A 144 -11.86 7.24 -0.79
N ASN A 145 -12.94 7.57 -0.10
CA ASN A 145 -14.25 7.04 -0.39
C ASN A 145 -14.91 7.91 -1.48
N PRO A 146 -15.15 7.38 -2.69
CA PRO A 146 -15.78 8.13 -3.77
C PRO A 146 -17.30 8.22 -3.63
N THR A 147 -17.90 7.52 -2.67
CA THR A 147 -19.35 7.49 -2.45
C THR A 147 -19.81 8.62 -1.51
N SER A 148 -21.13 8.82 -1.43
CA SER A 148 -21.74 9.69 -0.43
C SER A 148 -21.80 9.07 0.99
N ILE A 149 -21.51 7.78 1.14
CA ILE A 149 -21.71 7.01 2.37
C ILE A 149 -20.43 7.04 3.21
N ARG A 150 -20.42 7.90 4.22
CA ARG A 150 -19.22 8.20 5.03
C ARG A 150 -18.78 7.10 5.98
N GLN A 151 -19.58 6.05 6.20
CA GLN A 151 -19.28 5.04 7.22
C GLN A 151 -18.32 3.94 6.74
N MET A 152 -18.06 3.87 5.42
CA MET A 152 -17.12 2.91 4.86
C MET A 152 -15.69 3.40 5.00
N HIS A 153 -14.95 2.73 5.87
CA HIS A 153 -13.56 3.05 6.14
C HIS A 153 -12.68 1.81 6.15
N LEU A 154 -11.41 2.00 5.87
CA LEU A 154 -10.43 0.96 6.11
C LEU A 154 -10.23 0.77 7.62
N PRO A 155 -9.89 -0.44 8.07
CA PRO A 155 -9.45 -0.64 9.44
C PRO A 155 -8.25 0.26 9.73
N SER A 156 -8.23 0.97 10.86
CA SER A 156 -7.22 2.03 11.12
C SER A 156 -5.80 1.49 11.07
N ARG A 157 -5.62 0.19 11.36
CA ARG A 157 -4.35 -0.52 11.23
C ARG A 157 -3.72 -0.37 9.85
N VAL A 158 -4.51 -0.32 8.77
CA VAL A 158 -4.00 -0.23 7.40
C VAL A 158 -3.31 1.13 7.19
N PRO A 159 -3.99 2.29 7.29
CA PRO A 159 -3.33 3.60 7.21
C PRO A 159 -2.16 3.78 8.20
N GLN A 160 -2.28 3.27 9.42
CA GLN A 160 -1.20 3.34 10.42
C GLN A 160 0.07 2.63 9.94
N GLN A 161 -0.05 1.39 9.44
CA GLN A 161 1.12 0.63 8.97
C GLN A 161 1.72 1.21 7.68
N LEU A 162 0.90 1.78 6.79
CA LEU A 162 1.41 2.49 5.60
C LEU A 162 2.26 3.71 6.00
N ASN A 163 1.77 4.52 6.93
CA ASN A 163 2.51 5.68 7.42
C ASN A 163 3.77 5.27 8.20
N ALA A 164 3.74 4.17 8.96
CA ALA A 164 4.91 3.61 9.64
C ALA A 164 5.97 3.10 8.64
N ALA A 165 5.55 2.36 7.61
CA ALA A 165 6.44 1.88 6.54
C ALA A 165 7.12 3.06 5.82
N ARG A 166 6.36 4.10 5.49
CA ARG A 166 6.91 5.32 4.90
C ARG A 166 7.88 6.04 5.84
N GLY A 167 7.55 6.13 7.13
CA GLY A 167 8.45 6.67 8.15
C GLY A 167 9.78 5.92 8.17
N ARG A 168 9.75 4.58 8.08
CA ARG A 168 10.96 3.76 8.00
C ARG A 168 11.77 4.01 6.73
N LEU A 169 11.13 4.19 5.57
CA LEU A 169 11.84 4.58 4.34
C LEU A 169 12.58 5.91 4.52
N ARG A 170 11.95 6.90 5.16
CA ARG A 170 12.60 8.18 5.47
C ARG A 170 13.83 8.00 6.36
N THR A 171 13.75 7.15 7.39
CA THR A 171 14.89 6.83 8.25
C THR A 171 16.02 6.17 7.48
N ILE A 172 15.74 5.16 6.65
CA ILE A 172 16.77 4.47 5.86
C ILE A 172 17.46 5.42 4.88
N LEU A 173 16.69 6.28 4.23
CA LEU A 173 17.19 7.29 3.32
C LEU A 173 18.11 8.29 4.04
N HIS A 174 17.69 8.79 5.21
CA HIS A 174 18.47 9.72 6.02
C HIS A 174 19.79 9.09 6.49
N SER A 175 19.72 7.95 7.17
CA SER A 175 20.90 7.24 7.65
C SER A 175 21.85 6.90 6.49
N GLY A 176 21.30 6.39 5.39
CA GLY A 176 22.09 6.03 4.22
C GLY A 176 22.87 7.20 3.62
N LEU A 177 22.24 8.39 3.51
CA LEU A 177 22.88 9.56 2.92
C LEU A 177 23.88 10.26 3.85
N PHE A 178 23.71 10.15 5.18
CA PHE A 178 24.45 10.99 6.13
C PHE A 178 25.35 10.24 7.12
N GLU A 179 25.24 8.93 7.29
CA GLU A 179 26.07 8.17 8.26
C GLU A 179 27.57 8.29 7.96
N ARG A 180 27.97 8.15 6.67
CA ARG A 180 29.36 8.35 6.24
C ARG A 180 29.82 9.79 6.38
N LEU A 181 28.93 10.74 6.11
CA LEU A 181 29.20 12.16 6.29
C LEU A 181 29.46 12.49 7.77
N GLY A 182 28.62 11.96 8.67
CA GLY A 182 28.77 12.10 10.12
C GLY A 182 30.06 11.48 10.63
N THR A 183 30.43 10.31 10.14
CA THR A 183 31.72 9.66 10.45
C THR A 183 32.90 10.53 10.02
N LEU A 184 32.84 11.14 8.83
CA LEU A 184 33.88 12.04 8.35
C LEU A 184 34.00 13.31 9.21
N VAL A 185 32.87 13.88 9.65
CA VAL A 185 32.86 15.05 10.54
C VAL A 185 33.45 14.71 11.91
N ALA A 186 33.04 13.58 12.50
CA ALA A 186 33.44 13.17 13.85
C ALA A 186 34.90 12.72 13.93
N CYS A 187 35.37 11.93 12.95
CA CYS A 187 36.67 11.27 13.02
C CYS A 187 37.72 11.84 12.05
N GLY A 188 37.31 12.70 11.11
CA GLY A 188 38.21 13.25 10.10
C GLY A 188 39.24 14.21 10.69
N THR A 189 40.51 13.90 10.52
CA THR A 189 41.65 14.78 10.88
C THR A 189 42.23 15.52 9.67
N CYS A 190 41.77 15.20 8.46
CA CYS A 190 42.29 15.79 7.23
C CYS A 190 41.73 17.20 6.97
N GLY A 191 42.57 18.10 6.44
CA GLY A 191 42.16 19.47 6.08
C GLY A 191 41.19 19.56 4.88
N CYS A 192 40.92 18.46 4.18
CA CYS A 192 39.91 18.43 3.10
C CYS A 192 38.50 18.06 3.57
N LYS A 193 38.31 17.67 4.84
CA LYS A 193 37.00 17.19 5.32
C LYS A 193 35.88 18.23 5.15
N GLU A 194 36.17 19.49 5.46
CA GLU A 194 35.20 20.59 5.39
C GLU A 194 34.76 20.81 3.95
N LEU A 195 35.72 20.83 3.01
CA LEU A 195 35.44 20.92 1.59
C LEU A 195 34.59 19.73 1.12
N THR A 196 34.96 18.49 1.47
CA THR A 196 34.19 17.30 1.08
C THR A 196 32.76 17.36 1.59
N VAL A 197 32.56 17.72 2.87
CA VAL A 197 31.23 17.82 3.47
C VAL A 197 30.39 18.89 2.77
N PHE A 198 30.98 20.09 2.59
CA PHE A 198 30.31 21.20 1.92
C PHE A 198 29.92 20.83 0.48
N GLU A 199 30.83 20.23 -0.28
CA GLU A 199 30.61 19.88 -1.68
C GLU A 199 29.57 18.76 -1.85
N TYR A 200 29.54 17.79 -0.92
CA TYR A 200 28.52 16.74 -0.89
C TYR A 200 27.12 17.35 -0.65
N LEU A 201 26.98 18.19 0.38
CA LEU A 201 25.72 18.87 0.69
C LEU A 201 25.30 19.83 -0.42
N ARG A 202 26.26 20.52 -1.05
CA ARG A 202 26.00 21.39 -2.21
C ARG A 202 25.47 20.60 -3.41
N GLU A 203 26.02 19.42 -3.66
CA GLU A 203 25.56 18.55 -4.74
C GLU A 203 24.17 17.99 -4.45
N LEU A 204 23.88 17.57 -3.21
CA LEU A 204 22.52 17.20 -2.79
C LEU A 204 21.53 18.37 -2.90
N ARG A 205 21.97 19.60 -2.63
CA ARG A 205 21.15 20.80 -2.80
C ARG A 205 20.86 21.06 -4.29
N ARG A 206 21.83 20.86 -5.18
CA ARG A 206 21.66 21.04 -6.63
C ARG A 206 20.55 20.15 -7.20
N ILE A 207 20.40 18.94 -6.67
CA ILE A 207 19.33 18.00 -7.06
C ILE A 207 18.06 18.15 -6.20
N ASN A 208 17.93 19.22 -5.41
CA ASN A 208 16.77 19.49 -4.56
C ASN A 208 16.46 18.37 -3.54
N VAL A 209 17.50 17.77 -2.96
CA VAL A 209 17.37 16.79 -1.87
C VAL A 209 17.76 17.39 -0.51
N TRP A 210 18.66 18.37 -0.49
CA TRP A 210 19.07 19.06 0.75
C TRP A 210 18.38 20.42 0.91
N PRO A 211 17.88 20.77 2.12
CA PRO A 211 17.82 19.96 3.35
C PRO A 211 16.82 18.79 3.23
N LEU A 212 17.21 17.62 3.75
CA LEU A 212 16.44 16.40 3.54
C LEU A 212 15.12 16.42 4.30
N GLU A 213 15.13 16.92 5.53
CA GLU A 213 13.99 17.02 6.41
C GLU A 213 12.89 17.92 5.82
N ASP A 214 13.27 18.99 5.12
CA ASP A 214 12.32 19.87 4.45
C ASP A 214 11.82 19.30 3.13
N SER A 215 12.69 18.60 2.41
CA SER A 215 12.31 17.89 1.18
C SER A 215 11.27 16.81 1.50
N MET A 216 11.53 15.97 2.51
CA MET A 216 10.65 14.88 2.94
C MET A 216 9.25 15.31 3.41
N LYS A 217 9.05 16.58 3.79
CA LYS A 217 7.73 17.13 4.15
C LYS A 217 6.84 17.42 2.94
N LYS A 218 7.46 17.74 1.80
CA LYS A 218 6.75 18.28 0.63
C LYS A 218 6.77 17.35 -0.58
N THR A 219 7.68 16.38 -0.59
CA THR A 219 7.89 15.48 -1.73
C THR A 219 7.65 14.03 -1.32
N SER A 220 7.29 13.22 -2.30
CA SER A 220 7.17 11.77 -2.11
C SER A 220 8.56 11.14 -1.89
N ILE A 221 8.59 9.87 -1.46
CA ILE A 221 9.85 9.12 -1.42
C ILE A 221 10.37 8.95 -2.85
N ASP A 222 9.49 8.58 -3.79
CA ASP A 222 9.88 8.32 -5.18
C ASP A 222 10.51 9.55 -5.84
N ASP A 223 9.94 10.75 -5.65
CA ASP A 223 10.52 12.01 -6.15
C ASP A 223 11.96 12.21 -5.68
N ILE A 224 12.23 11.90 -4.41
CA ILE A 224 13.59 12.01 -3.84
C ILE A 224 14.50 10.97 -4.49
N LEU A 225 14.04 9.73 -4.66
CA LEU A 225 14.80 8.66 -5.32
C LEU A 225 15.11 9.00 -6.78
N VAL A 226 14.18 9.62 -7.50
CA VAL A 226 14.38 10.10 -8.87
C VAL A 226 15.45 11.21 -8.89
N ARG A 227 15.36 12.18 -7.98
CA ARG A 227 16.36 13.25 -7.85
C ARG A 227 17.76 12.72 -7.54
N LEU A 228 17.87 11.70 -6.68
CA LEU A 228 19.14 11.07 -6.34
C LEU A 228 19.86 10.44 -7.54
N ASN A 229 19.13 10.02 -8.60
CA ASN A 229 19.76 9.58 -9.84
C ASN A 229 20.59 10.70 -10.50
N GLY A 230 20.28 11.96 -10.22
CA GLY A 230 21.00 13.12 -10.72
C GLY A 230 22.28 13.45 -9.94
N PHE A 231 22.57 12.79 -8.82
CA PHE A 231 23.78 13.05 -8.03
C PHE A 231 25.04 12.72 -8.85
N SER A 232 26.06 13.58 -8.77
CA SER A 232 27.32 13.36 -9.47
C SER A 232 28.53 13.81 -8.65
N GLN A 233 29.35 12.86 -8.22
CA GLN A 233 30.60 13.13 -7.51
C GLN A 233 31.59 13.98 -8.32
N SER A 234 31.54 13.93 -9.67
CA SER A 234 32.39 14.76 -10.53
C SER A 234 32.12 16.26 -10.39
N ARG A 235 30.94 16.65 -9.87
CA ARG A 235 30.56 18.05 -9.58
C ARG A 235 31.02 18.53 -8.21
N MET A 236 31.57 17.64 -7.38
CA MET A 236 32.18 17.98 -6.10
C MET A 236 33.62 18.47 -6.34
N ARG A 237 33.93 19.68 -5.85
CA ARG A 237 35.31 20.19 -5.91
C ARG A 237 36.23 19.30 -5.06
N LYS A 238 37.37 18.95 -5.63
CA LYS A 238 38.43 18.21 -4.95
C LYS A 238 39.47 19.18 -4.41
N ARG A 239 40.14 18.81 -3.31
CA ARG A 239 41.32 19.55 -2.84
C ARG A 239 42.45 19.35 -3.85
N VAL A 240 42.96 20.44 -4.38
CA VAL A 240 44.14 20.46 -5.25
C VAL A 240 45.38 20.72 -4.39
N ASP A 241 46.49 20.03 -4.64
CA ASP A 241 47.76 20.35 -3.99
C ASP A 241 48.40 21.56 -4.68
N SER A 242 48.70 22.60 -3.90
CA SER A 242 49.13 23.92 -4.38
C SER A 242 50.43 23.90 -5.20
N ALA A 243 51.23 22.84 -5.07
CA ALA A 243 52.53 22.69 -5.72
C ALA A 243 52.49 21.88 -7.03
N ALA A 244 51.46 21.05 -7.24
CA ALA A 244 51.41 20.10 -8.37
C ALA A 244 50.22 20.32 -9.31
N GLY A 245 49.22 21.12 -8.93
CA GLY A 245 47.99 21.29 -9.73
C GLY A 245 47.10 20.05 -9.79
N GLU A 246 47.46 18.98 -9.08
CA GLU A 246 46.74 17.70 -9.10
C GLU A 246 45.86 17.48 -7.84
N PRO A 247 44.75 16.73 -7.95
CA PRO A 247 43.89 16.41 -6.82
C PRO A 247 44.61 15.54 -5.76
N LYS A 248 44.76 16.07 -4.54
CA LYS A 248 45.36 15.30 -3.44
C LYS A 248 44.40 14.20 -2.99
N HIS A 249 44.84 12.94 -3.13
CA HIS A 249 44.05 11.79 -2.71
C HIS A 249 44.10 11.65 -1.18
N CYS A 250 42.94 11.83 -0.53
CA CYS A 250 42.79 11.61 0.90
C CYS A 250 41.98 10.34 1.15
N MET A 251 42.53 9.36 1.87
CA MET A 251 41.85 8.09 2.12
C MET A 251 40.49 8.25 2.83
N SER A 252 40.35 9.25 3.71
CA SER A 252 39.10 9.51 4.43
C SER A 252 38.04 10.23 3.59
N CYS A 253 38.44 11.10 2.66
CA CYS A 253 37.53 11.93 1.85
C CYS A 253 37.26 11.38 0.45
N ASN A 254 38.15 10.53 -0.08
CA ASN A 254 38.06 9.93 -1.41
C ASN A 254 37.13 8.69 -1.41
N ILE A 255 36.00 8.84 -0.74
CA ILE A 255 34.92 7.86 -0.76
C ILE A 255 34.26 7.93 -2.13
N ASN A 256 33.82 6.78 -2.64
CA ASN A 256 32.95 6.73 -3.81
C ASN A 256 31.53 7.15 -3.39
N TRP A 257 31.28 8.46 -3.43
CA TRP A 257 30.00 9.08 -3.08
C TRP A 257 28.92 8.72 -4.08
N ASP A 258 29.26 8.57 -5.37
CA ASP A 258 28.32 8.07 -6.38
C ASP A 258 27.80 6.68 -6.01
N ALA A 259 28.70 5.74 -5.69
CA ALA A 259 28.31 4.39 -5.27
C ALA A 259 27.52 4.40 -3.97
N THR A 260 27.87 5.29 -3.03
CA THR A 260 27.13 5.45 -1.76
C THR A 260 25.69 5.89 -2.03
N VAL A 261 25.49 6.97 -2.79
CA VAL A 261 24.16 7.51 -3.09
C VAL A 261 23.32 6.51 -3.90
N ARG A 262 23.91 5.84 -4.90
CA ARG A 262 23.22 4.80 -5.68
C ARG A 262 22.79 3.62 -4.80
N SER A 263 23.67 3.13 -3.93
CA SER A 263 23.35 2.03 -3.02
C SER A 263 22.19 2.38 -2.08
N VAL A 264 22.14 3.62 -1.58
CA VAL A 264 21.02 4.10 -0.76
C VAL A 264 19.73 4.16 -1.59
N ASN A 265 19.80 4.70 -2.81
CA ASN A 265 18.66 4.77 -3.72
C ASN A 265 18.07 3.38 -3.99
N ASP A 266 18.92 2.41 -4.37
CA ASP A 266 18.52 1.03 -4.65
C ASP A 266 17.96 0.34 -3.40
N ARG A 267 18.57 0.55 -2.23
CA ARG A 267 18.08 -0.02 -0.97
C ARG A 267 16.69 0.49 -0.63
N VAL A 268 16.44 1.80 -0.74
CA VAL A 268 15.15 2.39 -0.39
C VAL A 268 14.08 1.98 -1.42
N ARG A 269 14.41 2.00 -2.72
CA ARG A 269 13.49 1.62 -3.81
C ARG A 269 12.97 0.17 -3.67
N ASN A 270 13.81 -0.73 -3.17
CA ASN A 270 13.49 -2.15 -3.04
C ASN A 270 13.09 -2.58 -1.62
N TYR A 271 13.02 -1.67 -0.65
CA TYR A 271 12.79 -2.02 0.75
C TYR A 271 11.38 -2.58 1.01
N PHE A 272 10.33 -1.90 0.55
CA PHE A 272 8.96 -2.25 0.91
C PHE A 272 8.15 -2.72 -0.31
N GLY A 273 7.54 -3.91 -0.17
CA GLY A 273 6.77 -4.55 -1.24
C GLY A 273 5.29 -4.19 -1.28
N GLY A 274 4.79 -3.40 -0.34
CA GLY A 274 3.35 -3.28 -0.04
C GLY A 274 2.96 -4.15 1.16
N LEU A 275 1.76 -3.95 1.71
CA LEU A 275 1.22 -4.81 2.76
C LEU A 275 0.68 -6.12 2.17
N CYS A 276 0.66 -7.18 2.98
CA CYS A 276 0.18 -8.51 2.62
C CYS A 276 -1.02 -8.89 3.48
N LEU A 277 -2.18 -9.12 2.84
CA LEU A 277 -3.42 -9.52 3.52
C LEU A 277 -3.22 -10.80 4.35
N ASP A 278 -2.54 -11.80 3.82
CA ASP A 278 -2.28 -13.06 4.54
C ASP A 278 -1.42 -12.84 5.80
N CYS A 279 -0.49 -11.89 5.75
CA CYS A 279 0.32 -11.52 6.91
C CYS A 279 -0.47 -10.70 7.93
N MET A 280 -1.39 -9.87 7.47
CA MET A 280 -2.30 -9.11 8.32
C MET A 280 -3.33 -10.02 9.01
N ASP A 281 -3.70 -11.14 8.41
CA ASP A 281 -4.66 -12.10 8.95
C ASP A 281 -4.02 -13.15 9.85
N LYS A 282 -2.71 -13.36 9.73
CA LYS A 282 -1.94 -14.13 10.71
C LYS A 282 -2.06 -13.45 12.07
N THR A 283 -2.60 -14.21 13.02
CA THR A 283 -2.86 -13.72 14.36
C THR A 283 -1.57 -13.57 15.15
N LYS A 284 -1.50 -12.51 15.94
CA LYS A 284 -0.75 -12.49 17.20
C LYS A 284 -1.31 -13.61 18.08
N ASN A 285 -0.45 -14.36 18.75
CA ASN A 285 -0.68 -15.67 19.38
C ASN A 285 -0.52 -16.88 18.43
N LEU A 286 0.49 -16.88 17.56
CA LEU A 286 0.90 -18.12 16.86
C LEU A 286 1.28 -19.23 17.86
N ARG A 287 1.63 -18.83 19.10
CA ARG A 287 1.84 -19.73 20.23
C ARG A 287 0.93 -19.36 21.42
N LEU A 288 0.52 -20.39 22.17
CA LEU A 288 -0.11 -20.21 23.47
C LEU A 288 0.92 -19.52 24.40
N HIS A 289 0.59 -18.32 24.89
CA HIS A 289 1.46 -17.46 25.71
C HIS A 289 2.65 -16.78 25.00
N GLY A 290 2.73 -16.80 23.66
CA GLY A 290 3.77 -16.07 22.92
C GLY A 290 3.52 -14.55 22.90
N SER A 291 4.58 -13.74 23.00
CA SER A 291 4.47 -12.30 22.75
C SER A 291 4.47 -12.00 21.24
N HIS A 292 4.09 -10.78 20.87
CA HIS A 292 4.11 -10.37 19.46
C HIS A 292 5.52 -10.47 18.83
N ASP A 293 6.55 -10.14 19.61
CA ASP A 293 7.93 -10.23 19.15
C ASP A 293 8.35 -11.69 18.99
N ASP A 294 7.97 -12.56 19.93
CA ASP A 294 8.29 -13.99 19.84
C ASP A 294 7.64 -14.61 18.59
N ASP A 295 6.37 -14.32 18.33
CA ASP A 295 5.66 -14.84 17.16
C ASP A 295 6.25 -14.34 15.84
N TYR A 296 6.77 -13.11 15.81
CA TYR A 296 7.46 -12.56 14.65
C TYR A 296 8.73 -13.35 14.33
N TRP A 297 9.62 -13.52 15.32
CA TRP A 297 10.92 -14.18 15.13
C TRP A 297 10.75 -15.67 14.83
N HIS A 298 9.82 -16.34 15.50
CA HIS A 298 9.58 -17.76 15.33
C HIS A 298 8.99 -18.14 13.96
N TYR A 299 8.33 -17.21 13.27
CA TYR A 299 7.85 -17.47 11.92
C TYR A 299 9.03 -17.73 10.96
N TRP A 300 10.06 -16.89 11.02
CA TRP A 300 11.27 -17.07 10.21
C TRP A 300 12.00 -18.37 10.54
N GLU A 301 12.19 -18.68 11.82
CA GLU A 301 12.86 -19.92 12.25
C GLU A 301 12.19 -21.18 11.69
N ARG A 302 10.85 -21.16 11.59
CA ARG A 302 10.08 -22.32 11.14
C ARG A 302 10.05 -22.47 9.63
N TYR A 303 9.94 -21.37 8.89
CA TYR A 303 9.65 -21.41 7.46
C TYR A 303 10.81 -20.96 6.57
N GLN A 304 11.84 -20.34 7.14
CA GLN A 304 13.01 -19.78 6.45
C GLN A 304 12.67 -18.82 5.28
N SER A 305 11.43 -18.38 5.20
CA SER A 305 10.97 -17.29 4.36
C SER A 305 9.80 -16.59 5.03
N TYR A 306 9.68 -15.29 4.77
CA TYR A 306 8.61 -14.44 5.29
C TYR A 306 7.27 -14.61 4.54
N ASP A 307 7.30 -15.15 3.32
CA ASP A 307 6.15 -15.29 2.43
C ASP A 307 5.67 -16.74 2.21
N SER A 308 6.24 -17.74 2.91
CA SER A 308 5.99 -19.19 2.65
C SER A 308 4.53 -19.67 2.70
N LYS A 309 3.61 -18.84 3.22
CA LYS A 309 2.17 -19.14 3.32
C LYS A 309 1.32 -17.97 2.83
N CYS A 310 1.85 -17.17 1.93
CA CYS A 310 1.20 -15.98 1.40
C CYS A 310 0.88 -16.18 -0.08
N ARG A 311 -0.22 -15.60 -0.55
CA ARG A 311 -0.68 -15.62 -1.96
C ARG A 311 0.16 -14.69 -2.85
N ILE A 312 1.07 -13.94 -2.27
CA ILE A 312 1.97 -12.99 -2.91
C ILE A 312 3.37 -13.16 -2.33
N SER A 313 4.38 -12.96 -3.17
CA SER A 313 5.77 -12.95 -2.70
C SER A 313 6.14 -11.60 -2.09
N HIS A 314 6.92 -11.63 -1.02
CA HIS A 314 7.41 -10.45 -0.35
C HIS A 314 8.56 -10.74 0.63
N GLY A 315 9.35 -9.71 0.95
CA GLY A 315 10.43 -9.80 1.93
C GLY A 315 10.00 -9.49 3.37
N GLU A 316 11.01 -9.42 4.25
CA GLU A 316 10.86 -9.08 5.66
C GLU A 316 10.08 -7.78 5.92
N PRO A 317 10.33 -6.65 5.22
CA PRO A 317 9.66 -5.41 5.58
C PRO A 317 8.14 -5.48 5.37
N THR A 318 7.68 -6.13 4.31
CA THR A 318 6.25 -6.39 4.10
C THR A 318 5.68 -7.26 5.22
N TRP A 319 6.39 -8.32 5.63
CA TRP A 319 5.98 -9.16 6.75
C TRP A 319 5.83 -8.35 8.04
N TYR A 320 6.87 -7.60 8.42
CA TYR A 320 6.88 -6.77 9.62
C TYR A 320 5.70 -5.79 9.67
N PHE A 321 5.52 -4.94 8.65
CA PHE A 321 4.45 -3.93 8.68
C PHE A 321 3.05 -4.54 8.56
N SER A 322 2.91 -5.70 7.92
CA SER A 322 1.61 -6.39 7.84
C SER A 322 1.24 -7.05 9.16
N PHE A 323 2.20 -7.73 9.81
CA PHE A 323 2.00 -8.48 11.05
C PHE A 323 1.84 -7.56 12.27
N MET A 324 2.57 -6.44 12.32
CA MET A 324 2.62 -5.57 13.50
C MET A 324 1.37 -4.72 13.72
N GLY A 325 0.46 -4.61 12.74
CA GLY A 325 -0.81 -3.90 12.89
C GLY A 325 -1.66 -4.40 14.07
N ARG A 326 -2.19 -3.51 14.92
CA ARG A 326 -3.12 -3.91 16.00
C ARG A 326 -4.44 -4.38 15.39
N ARG A 327 -4.98 -5.51 15.83
CA ARG A 327 -6.29 -6.01 15.39
C ARG A 327 -7.37 -5.20 16.08
N GLU A 328 -8.28 -4.59 15.32
CA GLU A 328 -9.44 -3.90 15.86
C GLU A 328 -10.49 -4.93 16.33
N LYS A 329 -11.32 -4.53 17.30
CA LYS A 329 -12.49 -5.28 17.72
C LYS A 329 -13.64 -4.92 16.76
N ALA A 330 -13.93 -5.79 15.80
CA ALA A 330 -15.10 -5.85 14.90
C ALA A 330 -15.26 -4.78 13.78
N GLY A 331 -15.75 -5.25 12.62
CA GLY A 331 -16.43 -4.48 11.55
C GLY A 331 -15.59 -3.60 10.61
N LEU A 332 -15.79 -3.72 9.29
CA LEU A 332 -15.42 -2.66 8.30
C LEU A 332 -16.42 -1.49 8.28
N VAL A 333 -17.57 -1.69 8.94
CA VAL A 333 -18.63 -0.72 9.18
C VAL A 333 -18.78 -0.67 10.70
N SER A 334 -18.66 0.53 11.28
CA SER A 334 -18.91 0.73 12.72
C SER A 334 -20.38 0.40 13.03
N ASP A 335 -20.62 -0.34 14.12
CA ASP A 335 -21.96 -0.76 14.54
C ASP A 335 -22.96 0.41 14.59
N PHE A 336 -24.21 0.11 14.21
CA PHE A 336 -25.34 1.03 14.25
C PHE A 336 -25.60 1.49 15.69
N ASP A 337 -25.42 2.79 15.98
CA ASP A 337 -26.15 3.42 17.08
C ASP A 337 -27.59 3.67 16.57
N VAL A 338 -28.53 2.89 17.09
CA VAL A 338 -29.99 3.07 16.90
C VAL A 338 -30.48 4.26 17.69
#